data_AF-A0A9D1VSV2-F1
#
_entry.id   AF-A0A9D1VSV2-F1
#
_cell.length_a   1.000
_cell.length_b   1.000
_cell.length_c   1.000
_cell.angle_alpha   90.00
_cell.angle_beta   90.00
_cell.angle_gamma   90.00
#
_symmetry.space_group_name_H-M   'P 1'
#
loop_
_entity.id
_entity.type
_entity.pdbx_description
1 polymer ?
#
loop_
_entity_poly.entity_id
_entity_poly.type
_entity_poly.pdbx_seq_one_letter_code
_entity_poly.pdbx_strand_id
1 'polypeptide(L)'
;MKKLFKKLHLPIVLMLILSILLSGCVMSLTCISHIDRDRNGECDNCGIAMEVPREDIEKIEVTTLPTKTYYGRNETLDVTGGKITVTYNDGKPDEEIDMTAEGVTIVAPGMGVDGKKSVQVKYGGYSATFVIEVGSARYTVSFDLGYEGGEMESQFVTQNTLMEEPAAPEREGYSFLGWFTDEACTQRFDFALTPVTADMTLYAGWAQIYMVTYDANYDGGADKTAESVNGRADTSIRPDDRDGWHFTGWYSDPECTQAFDPNTILTGDITLYAGWVSSSTEMITVTFDPNYEGAEATTQQVPSGSPVNAPATPERANVTEKGHQASGFTFGGWYTDPACTTAYDFSAAVTEAMTLYAKWTGEYVFEAEHIDLSGPDGNGLQGMGASGGSVGPNMVDSVPPDYDYLIASNGYYLTYLYKTMLEIEFVIESDRAVSDATIVIRVSAETVGYALSPNRNDGTTENGTLYSMFMITLNDSPIEYPTIEMEGGRPQFEDFTLTVNATLKEGTNVIKMIVANDHGMGGTMQATAPVLDCIKVTTSADLTWNPIVDNEKGQ
;
A
#
# COMPACT_ATOMS: atom_id res chain seq x y z
N MET A 1 -73.79 -2.48 25.62
CA MET A 1 -73.65 -2.00 27.02
C MET A 1 -72.45 -1.06 27.10
N LYS A 2 -72.49 -0.04 28.00
CA LYS A 2 -71.39 0.84 28.52
C LYS A 2 -70.19 1.10 27.56
N LYS A 3 -70.06 2.28 26.94
CA LYS A 3 -69.35 3.52 27.44
C LYS A 3 -67.84 3.29 27.63
N LEU A 4 -66.89 4.14 27.19
CA LEU A 4 -66.92 5.60 26.98
C LEU A 4 -66.30 6.11 25.65
N PHE A 5 -66.86 7.23 25.13
CA PHE A 5 -66.34 8.34 24.29
C PHE A 5 -65.07 8.16 23.44
N LYS A 6 -65.10 8.20 22.09
CA LYS A 6 -65.31 9.36 21.14
C LYS A 6 -64.32 10.51 21.33
N LYS A 7 -63.43 10.83 20.36
CA LYS A 7 -63.65 11.48 19.03
C LYS A 7 -64.30 12.88 19.15
N LEU A 8 -63.88 13.96 18.45
CA LEU A 8 -62.82 14.22 17.45
C LEU A 8 -62.88 15.74 17.10
N HIS A 9 -61.76 16.39 16.76
CA HIS A 9 -61.57 17.53 15.79
C HIS A 9 -60.57 18.64 16.23
N LEU A 10 -59.72 19.02 15.26
CA LEU A 10 -58.91 20.26 15.12
C LEU A 10 -59.84 21.48 14.79
N PRO A 11 -59.37 22.75 14.56
CA PRO A 11 -58.03 23.37 14.75
C PRO A 11 -58.01 24.84 15.34
N ILE A 12 -56.80 25.37 15.66
CA ILE A 12 -56.31 26.79 15.63
C ILE A 12 -57.00 27.92 16.49
N VAL A 13 -56.18 28.93 16.90
CA VAL A 13 -56.45 30.35 17.29
C VAL A 13 -56.10 30.78 18.75
N LEU A 14 -54.92 31.42 18.89
CA LEU A 14 -54.58 32.74 19.49
C LEU A 14 -55.24 33.33 20.78
N MET A 15 -54.39 34.04 21.56
CA MET A 15 -54.61 35.29 22.35
C MET A 15 -54.83 35.29 23.90
N LEU A 16 -53.75 35.66 24.61
CA LEU A 16 -53.57 36.73 25.65
C LEU A 16 -54.53 36.98 26.87
N ILE A 17 -53.86 37.27 28.02
CA ILE A 17 -54.22 38.22 29.14
C ILE A 17 -55.31 37.81 30.18
N LEU A 18 -54.97 37.64 31.47
CA LEU A 18 -55.12 38.65 32.56
C LEU A 18 -55.02 38.12 34.01
N SER A 19 -54.42 38.96 34.84
CA SER A 19 -54.19 38.99 36.29
C SER A 19 -55.41 38.91 37.25
N ILE A 20 -55.14 38.53 38.51
CA ILE A 20 -55.94 38.78 39.74
C ILE A 20 -54.90 39.16 40.85
N LEU A 21 -54.81 40.40 41.38
CA LEU A 21 -55.64 41.08 42.42
C LEU A 21 -55.40 40.47 43.84
N LEU A 22 -55.29 41.13 45.01
CA LEU A 22 -55.45 42.51 45.60
C LEU A 22 -54.68 42.52 46.97
N SER A 23 -54.60 43.56 47.84
CA SER A 23 -54.51 45.04 47.76
C SER A 23 -54.63 45.67 49.18
N GLY A 24 -54.09 46.89 49.38
CA GLY A 24 -54.35 47.81 50.51
C GLY A 24 -53.29 47.79 51.64
N CYS A 25 -52.82 48.90 52.25
CA CYS A 25 -53.13 50.36 52.20
C CYS A 25 -51.94 51.11 52.92
N VAL A 26 -51.64 52.42 52.82
CA VAL A 26 -52.22 53.59 52.09
C VAL A 26 -51.11 54.67 51.85
N MET A 27 -51.44 55.80 51.20
CA MET A 27 -50.51 56.89 50.76
C MET A 27 -50.04 57.89 51.85
N SER A 28 -48.92 58.59 51.59
CA SER A 28 -48.91 60.07 51.59
C SER A 28 -47.76 60.69 50.75
N LEU A 29 -48.14 61.70 49.96
CA LEU A 29 -47.38 62.76 49.29
C LEU A 29 -46.17 63.26 50.12
N THR A 30 -45.06 63.78 49.58
CA THR A 30 -44.71 64.29 48.23
C THR A 30 -43.37 63.68 47.78
N CYS A 31 -42.92 63.77 46.52
CA CYS A 31 -43.44 64.54 45.38
C CYS A 31 -43.29 63.79 44.05
N ILE A 32 -43.98 64.27 43.02
CA ILE A 32 -43.70 64.04 41.61
C ILE A 32 -43.68 65.42 40.96
N SER A 33 -42.53 65.85 40.44
CA SER A 33 -42.34 66.81 39.34
C SER A 33 -40.95 67.45 39.44
N HIS A 34 -40.01 66.95 38.64
CA HIS A 34 -39.10 67.76 37.82
C HIS A 34 -38.45 66.79 36.84
N ILE A 35 -38.98 66.78 35.61
CA ILE A 35 -38.26 66.23 34.46
C ILE A 35 -37.07 67.17 34.25
N ASP A 36 -35.84 66.68 34.46
CA ASP A 36 -34.68 67.37 33.88
C ASP A 36 -34.82 67.34 32.35
N ARG A 37 -34.54 68.49 31.76
CA ARG A 37 -34.79 68.83 30.36
C ARG A 37 -33.56 69.43 29.68
N ASP A 38 -32.38 69.43 30.32
CA ASP A 38 -31.17 70.07 29.76
C ASP A 38 -30.01 69.13 29.40
N ARG A 39 -30.12 67.82 29.69
CA ARG A 39 -29.15 66.76 29.32
C ARG A 39 -27.78 66.84 30.01
N ASN A 40 -27.65 67.51 31.16
CA ASN A 40 -26.40 67.48 31.92
C ASN A 40 -26.24 66.20 32.79
N GLY A 41 -27.35 65.58 33.21
CA GLY A 41 -27.35 64.30 33.93
C GLY A 41 -27.22 64.38 35.46
N GLU A 42 -27.37 65.55 36.06
CA GLU A 42 -27.32 65.73 37.53
C GLU A 42 -28.69 66.07 38.15
N CYS A 43 -28.85 65.76 39.44
CA CYS A 43 -30.06 66.08 40.22
C CYS A 43 -29.79 67.26 41.17
N ASP A 44 -30.20 68.45 40.76
CA ASP A 44 -29.95 69.75 41.42
C ASP A 44 -30.37 69.86 42.90
N ASN A 45 -31.15 68.91 43.43
CA ASN A 45 -31.74 69.01 44.78
C ASN A 45 -31.17 68.01 45.81
N CYS A 46 -30.14 67.22 45.46
CA CYS A 46 -29.43 66.40 46.45
C CYS A 46 -27.91 66.30 46.26
N GLY A 47 -27.36 66.63 45.08
CA GLY A 47 -25.91 66.65 44.87
C GLY A 47 -25.21 65.29 45.03
N ILE A 48 -25.97 64.20 44.97
CA ILE A 48 -25.45 62.83 44.96
C ILE A 48 -25.39 62.38 43.51
N ALA A 49 -24.19 62.07 43.03
CA ALA A 49 -24.02 61.37 41.75
C ALA A 49 -24.74 60.01 41.84
N MET A 50 -25.84 59.87 41.09
CA MET A 50 -26.51 58.59 40.94
C MET A 50 -25.75 57.79 39.88
N GLU A 51 -24.69 57.10 40.31
CA GLU A 51 -24.12 56.03 39.50
C GLU A 51 -25.21 54.98 39.25
N VAL A 52 -25.79 55.03 38.06
CA VAL A 52 -26.57 53.92 37.51
C VAL A 52 -25.55 52.82 37.21
N PRO A 53 -25.60 51.66 37.88
CA PRO A 53 -24.76 50.53 37.50
C PRO A 53 -25.11 50.20 36.06
N ARG A 54 -24.11 50.15 35.16
CA ARG A 54 -24.30 49.44 33.90
C ARG A 54 -24.46 47.97 34.25
N GLU A 55 -25.30 47.27 33.49
CA GLU A 55 -25.28 45.81 33.49
C GLU A 55 -23.96 45.37 32.83
N ASP A 56 -22.94 45.13 33.66
CA ASP A 56 -21.59 44.88 33.21
C ASP A 56 -21.26 43.39 33.33
N ILE A 57 -21.02 42.77 32.16
CA ILE A 57 -20.32 41.49 32.06
C ILE A 57 -18.96 41.63 32.78
N GLU A 58 -18.52 40.60 33.51
CA GLU A 58 -17.20 40.59 34.14
C GLU A 58 -16.13 40.09 33.15
N LYS A 59 -16.44 38.98 32.46
CA LYS A 59 -15.57 38.34 31.48
C LYS A 59 -16.38 37.45 30.53
N ILE A 60 -15.74 37.04 29.43
CA ILE A 60 -16.16 35.90 28.63
C ILE A 60 -14.99 34.92 28.47
N GLU A 61 -15.27 33.63 28.41
CA GLU A 61 -14.28 32.55 28.25
C GLU A 61 -14.75 31.54 27.20
N VAL A 62 -13.82 30.95 26.44
CA VAL A 62 -14.15 29.84 25.53
C VAL A 62 -14.18 28.54 26.33
N THR A 63 -15.35 27.94 26.46
CA THR A 63 -15.58 26.73 27.27
C THR A 63 -15.76 25.47 26.42
N THR A 64 -16.22 25.62 25.17
CA THR A 64 -16.25 24.53 24.17
C THR A 64 -15.59 25.03 22.88
N LEU A 65 -14.64 24.27 22.33
CA LEU A 65 -14.03 24.58 21.03
C LEU A 65 -15.00 24.24 19.88
N PRO A 66 -14.91 24.91 18.72
CA PRO A 66 -15.59 24.47 17.51
C PRO A 66 -15.26 23.02 17.15
N THR A 67 -16.20 22.35 16.48
CA THR A 67 -16.01 20.99 15.95
C THR A 67 -14.81 20.88 15.00
N LYS A 68 -14.47 21.97 14.29
CA LYS A 68 -13.31 22.06 13.40
C LYS A 68 -12.28 23.06 13.93
N THR A 69 -11.09 22.55 14.28
CA THR A 69 -9.96 23.35 14.79
C THR A 69 -8.72 23.32 13.87
N TYR A 70 -8.74 22.55 12.78
CA TYR A 70 -7.74 22.56 11.72
C TYR A 70 -8.33 23.08 10.40
N TYR A 71 -7.57 23.86 9.64
CA TYR A 71 -8.03 24.50 8.41
C TYR A 71 -6.97 24.45 7.29
N GLY A 72 -7.42 24.21 6.06
CA GLY A 72 -6.57 24.42 4.88
C GLY A 72 -6.23 25.90 4.69
N ARG A 73 -5.15 26.21 3.96
CA ARG A 73 -4.80 27.59 3.59
C ARG A 73 -5.98 28.28 2.88
N ASN A 74 -6.36 29.46 3.39
CA ASN A 74 -7.50 30.26 2.95
C ASN A 74 -8.87 29.58 3.08
N GLU A 75 -8.98 28.48 3.81
CA GLU A 75 -10.28 27.88 4.13
C GLU A 75 -11.10 28.84 5.02
N THR A 76 -12.42 28.82 4.85
CA THR A 76 -13.35 29.61 5.65
C THR A 76 -13.44 29.04 7.06
N LEU A 77 -13.24 29.89 8.08
CA LEU A 77 -13.38 29.53 9.49
C LEU A 77 -14.82 29.14 9.83
N ASP A 78 -15.02 27.97 10.44
CA ASP A 78 -16.31 27.51 10.98
C ASP A 78 -16.25 27.43 12.51
N VAL A 79 -17.13 28.14 13.20
CA VAL A 79 -17.19 28.16 14.67
C VAL A 79 -18.30 27.26 15.24
N THR A 80 -18.97 26.48 14.39
CA THR A 80 -20.10 25.61 14.78
C THR A 80 -19.68 24.58 15.85
N GLY A 81 -20.52 24.46 16.88
CA GLY A 81 -20.28 23.66 18.08
C GLY A 81 -19.41 24.35 19.14
N GLY A 82 -18.74 25.46 18.79
CA GLY A 82 -17.98 26.27 19.72
C GLY A 82 -18.89 27.12 20.60
N LYS A 83 -18.52 27.27 21.88
CA LYS A 83 -19.30 28.02 22.87
C LYS A 83 -18.44 28.91 23.75
N ILE A 84 -19.02 30.01 24.17
CA ILE A 84 -18.47 30.88 25.21
C ILE A 84 -19.34 30.83 26.46
N THR A 85 -18.71 31.00 27.62
CA THR A 85 -19.41 31.29 28.88
C THR A 85 -19.20 32.76 29.23
N VAL A 86 -20.29 33.41 29.63
CA VAL A 86 -20.36 34.82 30.03
C VAL A 86 -20.58 34.87 31.54
N THR A 87 -19.67 35.52 32.27
CA THR A 87 -19.78 35.75 33.72
C THR A 87 -20.19 37.19 33.97
N TYR A 88 -21.12 37.42 34.91
CA TYR A 88 -21.69 38.74 35.22
C TYR A 88 -21.27 39.23 36.61
N ASN A 89 -20.90 40.50 36.74
CA ASN A 89 -20.46 41.06 38.03
C ASN A 89 -21.62 41.44 38.99
N ASP A 90 -22.86 41.38 38.51
CA ASP A 90 -24.08 41.72 39.25
C ASP A 90 -24.69 40.54 40.03
N GLY A 91 -24.06 39.37 39.96
CA GLY A 91 -24.51 38.14 40.62
C GLY A 91 -25.56 37.34 39.86
N LYS A 92 -25.85 37.67 38.59
CA LYS A 92 -26.55 36.75 37.68
C LYS A 92 -25.72 35.45 37.50
N PRO A 93 -26.38 34.29 37.30
CA PRO A 93 -25.68 33.05 36.93
C PRO A 93 -24.91 33.21 35.62
N ASP A 94 -23.81 32.46 35.48
CA ASP A 94 -23.08 32.35 34.21
C ASP A 94 -24.01 31.84 33.09
N GLU A 95 -23.82 32.37 31.89
CA GLU A 95 -24.61 32.02 30.70
C GLU A 95 -23.71 31.41 29.62
N GLU A 96 -24.15 30.30 29.01
CA GLU A 96 -23.44 29.66 27.90
C GLU A 96 -24.10 30.05 26.57
N ILE A 97 -23.29 30.58 25.63
CA ILE A 97 -23.74 31.14 24.36
C ILE A 97 -22.96 30.48 23.22
N ASP A 98 -23.67 29.99 22.20
CA ASP A 98 -23.07 29.44 20.99
C ASP A 98 -22.30 30.53 20.21
N MET A 99 -21.12 30.20 19.66
CA MET A 99 -20.31 31.16 18.90
C MET A 99 -20.99 31.67 17.61
N THR A 100 -22.05 31.00 17.17
CA THR A 100 -22.89 31.37 16.02
C THR A 100 -24.11 32.23 16.41
N ALA A 101 -24.29 32.57 17.69
CA ALA A 101 -25.45 33.33 18.16
C ALA A 101 -25.40 34.82 17.77
N GLU A 102 -26.57 35.45 17.67
CA GLU A 102 -26.68 36.89 17.41
C GLU A 102 -26.01 37.70 18.54
N GLY A 103 -25.19 38.68 18.18
CA GLY A 103 -24.39 39.49 19.12
C GLY A 103 -22.98 38.95 19.40
N VAL A 104 -22.68 37.69 19.06
CA VAL A 104 -21.30 37.18 19.05
C VAL A 104 -20.60 37.63 17.77
N THR A 105 -19.39 38.17 17.89
CA THR A 105 -18.55 38.58 16.75
C THR A 105 -17.26 37.78 16.73
N ILE A 106 -17.02 37.05 15.64
CA ILE A 106 -15.78 36.32 15.40
C ILE A 106 -14.80 37.19 14.62
N VAL A 107 -13.58 37.33 15.13
CA VAL A 107 -12.45 37.93 14.40
C VAL A 107 -11.53 36.80 13.97
N ALA A 108 -11.66 36.41 12.70
CA ALA A 108 -10.83 35.39 12.09
C ALA A 108 -9.37 35.87 11.95
N PRO A 109 -8.37 34.99 12.18
CA PRO A 109 -6.97 35.29 11.93
C PRO A 109 -6.62 35.23 10.44
N GLY A 110 -5.37 35.55 10.10
CA GLY A 110 -4.85 35.35 8.75
C GLY A 110 -4.71 33.86 8.41
N MET A 111 -5.57 33.37 7.50
CA MET A 111 -5.64 31.95 7.08
C MET A 111 -4.69 31.58 5.93
N GLY A 112 -3.89 32.51 5.41
CA GLY A 112 -3.05 32.30 4.22
C GLY A 112 -1.65 31.72 4.48
N VAL A 113 -1.27 31.47 5.74
CA VAL A 113 0.06 31.01 6.15
C VAL A 113 -0.10 29.96 7.23
N ASP A 114 0.77 28.95 7.26
CA ASP A 114 0.66 27.81 8.17
C ASP A 114 0.90 28.15 9.65
N GLY A 115 0.58 27.19 10.52
CA GLY A 115 0.83 27.22 11.95
C GLY A 115 -0.35 27.68 12.79
N LYS A 116 -0.18 27.62 14.12
CA LYS A 116 -1.20 27.95 15.12
C LYS A 116 -1.63 29.41 15.03
N LYS A 117 -2.94 29.67 14.94
CA LYS A 117 -3.56 30.99 14.87
C LYS A 117 -4.52 31.19 16.04
N SER A 118 -4.58 32.42 16.56
CA SER A 118 -5.55 32.80 17.59
C SER A 118 -6.79 33.40 16.94
N VAL A 119 -7.95 32.76 17.15
CA VAL A 119 -9.27 33.30 16.81
C VAL A 119 -9.76 34.09 18.01
N GLN A 120 -10.19 35.35 17.80
CA GLN A 120 -10.78 36.16 18.87
C GLN A 120 -12.30 36.16 18.76
N VAL A 121 -12.97 35.77 19.85
CA VAL A 121 -14.43 35.82 20.01
C VAL A 121 -14.77 37.05 20.83
N LYS A 122 -15.78 37.82 20.43
CA LYS A 122 -16.23 39.02 21.15
C LYS A 122 -17.72 38.95 21.45
N TYR A 123 -18.10 39.35 22.65
CA TYR A 123 -19.49 39.47 23.09
C TYR A 123 -19.58 40.57 24.16
N GLY A 124 -20.60 41.43 24.09
CA GLY A 124 -20.85 42.48 25.09
C GLY A 124 -19.70 43.47 25.35
N GLY A 125 -18.75 43.62 24.42
CA GLY A 125 -17.54 44.44 24.60
C GLY A 125 -16.32 43.70 25.15
N TYR A 126 -16.49 42.47 25.62
CA TYR A 126 -15.43 41.58 26.11
C TYR A 126 -14.88 40.71 24.98
N SER A 127 -13.70 40.11 25.20
CA SER A 127 -13.10 39.18 24.25
C SER A 127 -12.42 37.99 24.91
N ALA A 128 -12.64 36.80 24.34
CA ALA A 128 -11.86 35.60 24.61
C ALA A 128 -11.12 35.17 23.34
N THR A 129 -10.19 34.21 23.46
CA THR A 129 -9.47 33.64 22.33
C THR A 129 -9.38 32.13 22.43
N PHE A 130 -9.43 31.45 21.28
CA PHE A 130 -9.04 30.05 21.16
C PHE A 130 -8.04 29.87 20.02
N VAL A 131 -7.35 28.73 19.99
CA VAL A 131 -6.34 28.44 18.97
C VAL A 131 -6.88 27.45 17.96
N ILE A 132 -6.70 27.77 16.68
CA ILE A 132 -6.83 26.86 15.54
C ILE A 132 -5.45 26.61 14.93
N GLU A 133 -5.33 25.60 14.09
CA GLU A 133 -4.15 25.37 13.26
C GLU A 133 -4.49 25.50 11.78
N VAL A 134 -3.62 26.15 11.01
CA VAL A 134 -3.75 26.31 9.55
C VAL A 134 -2.59 25.58 8.87
N GLY A 135 -2.83 24.90 7.75
CA GLY A 135 -1.76 24.26 6.98
C GLY A 135 -2.18 23.75 5.60
N SER A 136 -1.42 22.78 5.09
CA SER A 136 -1.78 21.98 3.91
C SER A 136 -3.12 21.26 4.10
N ALA A 137 -3.70 20.71 3.03
CA ALA A 137 -4.85 19.83 3.19
C ALA A 137 -4.49 18.62 4.08
N ARG A 138 -5.47 18.13 4.84
CA ARG A 138 -5.37 16.86 5.56
C ARG A 138 -6.44 15.91 5.05
N TYR A 139 -6.11 14.63 5.00
CA TYR A 139 -7.02 13.54 4.71
C TYR A 139 -7.31 12.72 5.96
N THR A 140 -8.48 12.10 5.97
CA THR A 140 -8.95 11.21 7.02
C THR A 140 -8.54 9.78 6.64
N VAL A 141 -7.75 9.14 7.49
CA VAL A 141 -7.50 7.69 7.41
C VAL A 141 -8.28 7.01 8.51
N SER A 142 -9.29 6.23 8.12
CA SER A 142 -10.12 5.43 9.04
C SER A 142 -9.57 4.02 9.17
N PHE A 143 -9.70 3.43 10.36
CA PHE A 143 -9.21 2.09 10.68
C PHE A 143 -10.39 1.16 10.97
N ASP A 144 -10.70 0.30 10.01
CA ASP A 144 -11.74 -0.72 10.15
C ASP A 144 -11.12 -2.00 10.75
N LEU A 145 -11.60 -2.41 11.91
CA LEU A 145 -11.10 -3.61 12.58
C LEU A 145 -11.55 -4.92 11.91
N GLY A 146 -12.43 -4.89 10.89
CA GLY A 146 -12.78 -6.06 10.08
C GLY A 146 -13.60 -7.13 10.83
N TYR A 147 -14.27 -6.75 11.92
CA TYR A 147 -15.19 -7.63 12.66
C TYR A 147 -16.34 -6.86 13.32
N GLU A 148 -17.47 -7.55 13.51
CA GLU A 148 -18.67 -6.96 14.12
C GLU A 148 -18.39 -6.47 15.55
N GLY A 149 -18.68 -5.20 15.81
CA GLY A 149 -18.45 -4.57 17.12
C GLY A 149 -17.05 -3.98 17.33
N GLY A 150 -16.17 -4.02 16.32
CA GLY A 150 -14.95 -3.21 16.33
C GLY A 150 -15.26 -1.71 16.24
N GLU A 151 -14.64 -0.90 17.10
CA GLU A 151 -14.75 0.56 17.02
C GLU A 151 -13.85 1.08 15.90
N MET A 152 -14.40 1.95 15.03
CA MET A 152 -13.66 2.54 13.92
C MET A 152 -12.99 3.84 14.37
N GLU A 153 -11.70 3.78 14.60
CA GLU A 153 -10.86 4.94 14.88
C GLU A 153 -10.44 5.67 13.59
N SER A 154 -10.03 6.93 13.70
CA SER A 154 -9.52 7.68 12.54
C SER A 154 -8.43 8.68 12.93
N GLN A 155 -7.52 8.95 11.99
CA GLN A 155 -6.50 9.99 12.15
C GLN A 155 -6.46 10.94 10.95
N PHE A 156 -6.03 12.19 11.20
CA PHE A 156 -5.84 13.18 10.15
C PHE A 156 -4.38 13.24 9.71
N VAL A 157 -4.10 12.79 8.49
CA VAL A 157 -2.76 12.80 7.87
C VAL A 157 -2.64 14.02 6.96
N THR A 158 -1.45 14.61 6.85
CA THR A 158 -1.23 15.72 5.91
C THR A 158 -1.13 15.20 4.48
N GLN A 159 -1.72 15.91 3.52
CA GLN A 159 -1.68 15.54 2.10
C GLN A 159 -0.22 15.33 1.64
N ASN A 160 -0.01 14.23 0.92
CA ASN A 160 1.27 13.82 0.34
C ASN A 160 2.38 13.59 1.39
N THR A 161 2.02 13.28 2.64
CA THR A 161 2.96 12.80 3.65
C THR A 161 2.70 11.35 4.01
N LEU A 162 3.74 10.67 4.48
CA LEU A 162 3.61 9.41 5.21
C LEU A 162 2.85 9.64 6.53
N MET A 163 2.40 8.56 7.15
CA MET A 163 1.72 8.57 8.45
C MET A 163 2.38 7.58 9.42
N GLU A 164 2.22 7.79 10.72
CA GLU A 164 2.70 6.85 11.73
C GLU A 164 1.74 5.65 11.81
N GLU A 165 2.29 4.43 11.81
CA GLU A 165 1.51 3.21 12.01
C GLU A 165 0.88 3.25 13.42
N PRO A 166 -0.45 3.07 13.55
CA PRO A 166 -1.08 3.03 14.87
C PRO A 166 -0.63 1.78 15.63
N ALA A 167 -0.78 1.80 16.96
CA ALA A 167 -0.55 0.61 17.77
C ALA A 167 -1.41 -0.56 17.26
N ALA A 168 -0.80 -1.75 17.15
CA ALA A 168 -1.48 -2.96 16.69
C ALA A 168 -2.72 -3.24 17.57
N PRO A 169 -3.91 -3.41 16.98
CA PRO A 169 -5.11 -3.75 17.74
C PRO A 169 -5.03 -5.17 18.31
N GLU A 170 -5.72 -5.41 19.41
CA GLU A 170 -5.80 -6.72 20.06
C GLU A 170 -7.18 -7.37 19.81
N ARG A 171 -7.20 -8.69 19.56
CA ARG A 171 -8.43 -9.48 19.38
C ARG A 171 -8.24 -10.88 19.96
N GLU A 172 -9.07 -11.25 20.93
CA GLU A 172 -8.95 -12.55 21.62
C GLU A 172 -9.07 -13.73 20.64
N GLY A 173 -8.07 -14.61 20.63
CA GLY A 173 -8.00 -15.78 19.74
C GLY A 173 -7.52 -15.50 18.31
N TYR A 174 -7.05 -14.28 18.02
CA TYR A 174 -6.53 -13.90 16.70
C TYR A 174 -5.20 -13.14 16.83
N SER A 175 -4.35 -13.26 15.81
CA SER A 175 -3.17 -12.43 15.64
C SER A 175 -3.41 -11.36 14.59
N PHE A 176 -2.90 -10.16 14.85
CA PHE A 176 -2.98 -9.03 13.92
C PHE A 176 -1.91 -9.18 12.83
N LEU A 177 -2.33 -9.28 11.57
CA LEU A 177 -1.42 -9.43 10.42
C LEU A 177 -0.87 -8.09 9.93
N GLY A 178 -1.62 -7.01 10.08
CA GLY A 178 -1.31 -5.68 9.54
C GLY A 178 -2.55 -4.95 9.02
N TRP A 179 -2.32 -3.75 8.49
CA TRP A 179 -3.33 -2.93 7.83
C TRP A 179 -3.29 -3.11 6.31
N PHE A 180 -4.47 -3.14 5.68
CA PHE A 180 -4.64 -3.40 4.26
C PHE A 180 -5.53 -2.33 3.61
N THR A 181 -5.33 -2.06 2.33
CA THR A 181 -6.12 -1.06 1.57
C THR A 181 -7.45 -1.61 1.03
N ASP A 182 -7.68 -2.91 1.16
CA ASP A 182 -8.88 -3.63 0.74
C ASP A 182 -9.46 -4.50 1.86
N GLU A 183 -10.80 -4.63 1.88
CA GLU A 183 -11.53 -5.44 2.88
C GLU A 183 -11.14 -6.93 2.84
N ALA A 184 -10.71 -7.44 1.68
CA ALA A 184 -10.24 -8.83 1.53
C ALA A 184 -8.81 -9.06 2.06
N CYS A 185 -8.15 -8.00 2.56
CA CYS A 185 -6.81 -8.03 3.15
C CYS A 185 -5.74 -8.62 2.21
N THR A 186 -5.76 -8.21 0.93
CA THR A 186 -4.82 -8.68 -0.10
C THR A 186 -3.70 -7.68 -0.41
N GLN A 187 -3.92 -6.38 -0.18
CA GLN A 187 -2.98 -5.30 -0.44
C GLN A 187 -2.56 -4.61 0.86
N ARG A 188 -1.46 -5.08 1.45
CA ARG A 188 -0.91 -4.51 2.70
C ARG A 188 -0.51 -3.05 2.50
N PHE A 189 -0.92 -2.17 3.41
CA PHE A 189 -0.50 -0.78 3.42
C PHE A 189 0.89 -0.64 4.04
N ASP A 190 1.82 -0.02 3.32
CA ASP A 190 3.17 0.26 3.81
C ASP A 190 3.24 1.72 4.34
N PHE A 191 3.28 1.86 5.66
CA PHE A 191 3.36 3.15 6.36
C PHE A 191 4.68 3.91 6.12
N ALA A 192 5.76 3.22 5.73
CA ALA A 192 7.05 3.81 5.47
C ALA A 192 7.23 4.29 4.01
N LEU A 193 6.43 3.75 3.09
CA LEU A 193 6.54 4.04 1.65
C LEU A 193 5.31 4.73 1.03
N THR A 194 4.12 4.59 1.61
CA THR A 194 2.86 5.02 0.98
C THR A 194 2.38 6.38 1.52
N PRO A 195 2.49 7.48 0.75
CA PRO A 195 1.95 8.78 1.18
C PRO A 195 0.43 8.81 1.06
N VAL A 196 -0.25 9.51 1.98
CA VAL A 196 -1.72 9.65 1.95
C VAL A 196 -2.12 10.78 1.00
N THR A 197 -2.82 10.42 -0.07
CA THR A 197 -3.20 11.32 -1.19
C THR A 197 -4.72 11.55 -1.31
N ALA A 198 -5.54 10.83 -0.54
CA ALA A 198 -6.98 10.97 -0.44
C ALA A 198 -7.49 10.47 0.92
N ASP A 199 -8.76 10.73 1.26
CA ASP A 199 -9.43 10.05 2.37
C ASP A 199 -9.50 8.54 2.05
N MET A 200 -9.18 7.68 3.02
CA MET A 200 -9.14 6.23 2.82
C MET A 200 -9.50 5.44 4.09
N THR A 201 -9.89 4.18 3.90
CA THR A 201 -10.06 3.21 4.98
C THR A 201 -8.96 2.16 4.89
N LEU A 202 -8.36 1.83 6.03
CA LEU A 202 -7.45 0.71 6.18
C LEU A 202 -8.13 -0.39 7.00
N TYR A 203 -8.04 -1.63 6.53
CA TYR A 203 -8.70 -2.81 7.08
C TYR A 203 -7.70 -3.67 7.87
N ALA A 204 -8.07 -4.10 9.07
CA ALA A 204 -7.23 -4.96 9.91
C ALA A 204 -7.30 -6.42 9.42
N GLY A 205 -6.17 -6.94 8.96
CA GLY A 205 -6.03 -8.37 8.68
C GLY A 205 -5.85 -9.17 9.96
N TRP A 206 -6.57 -10.28 10.07
CA TRP A 206 -6.51 -11.18 11.23
C TRP A 206 -6.30 -12.63 10.80
N ALA A 207 -5.44 -13.35 11.52
CA ALA A 207 -5.36 -14.80 11.43
C ALA A 207 -5.80 -15.46 12.74
N GLN A 208 -6.57 -16.54 12.66
CA GLN A 208 -7.05 -17.25 13.84
C GLN A 208 -5.93 -18.07 14.47
N ILE A 209 -5.75 -17.94 15.78
CA ILE A 209 -4.77 -18.71 16.54
C ILE A 209 -5.36 -20.08 16.87
N TYR A 210 -4.61 -21.14 16.58
CA TYR A 210 -4.91 -22.51 17.00
C TYR A 210 -3.77 -23.07 17.86
N MET A 211 -4.12 -23.95 18.81
CA MET A 211 -3.11 -24.65 19.62
C MET A 211 -2.68 -25.96 18.96
N VAL A 212 -1.37 -26.11 18.79
CA VAL A 212 -0.73 -27.35 18.36
C VAL A 212 -0.11 -28.03 19.57
N THR A 213 -0.55 -29.25 19.87
CA THR A 213 0.07 -30.14 20.86
C THR A 213 1.00 -31.11 20.14
N TYR A 214 2.24 -31.21 20.61
CA TYR A 214 3.28 -32.09 20.10
C TYR A 214 3.46 -33.22 21.11
N ASP A 215 2.71 -34.30 20.91
CA ASP A 215 2.68 -35.49 21.77
C ASP A 215 3.94 -36.32 21.54
N ALA A 216 4.71 -36.56 22.62
CA ALA A 216 5.96 -37.29 22.54
C ALA A 216 5.77 -38.78 22.13
N ASN A 217 4.56 -39.31 22.24
CA ASN A 217 4.10 -40.63 21.82
C ASN A 217 4.91 -41.80 22.45
N TYR A 218 5.30 -41.65 23.72
CA TYR A 218 5.81 -42.73 24.57
C TYR A 218 5.59 -42.44 26.07
N ASP A 219 5.52 -43.49 26.88
CA ASP A 219 5.32 -43.38 28.33
C ASP A 219 6.49 -42.64 29.01
N GLY A 220 6.18 -41.56 29.74
CA GLY A 220 7.15 -40.66 30.34
C GLY A 220 7.76 -39.62 29.38
N GLY A 221 7.30 -39.53 28.14
CA GLY A 221 7.58 -38.40 27.25
C GLY A 221 6.90 -37.11 27.73
N ALA A 222 7.47 -35.96 27.39
CA ALA A 222 6.92 -34.65 27.72
C ALA A 222 6.37 -33.97 26.46
N ASP A 223 5.07 -33.69 26.46
CA ASP A 223 4.42 -32.97 25.37
C ASP A 223 4.85 -31.51 25.33
N LYS A 224 4.90 -30.95 24.13
CA LYS A 224 5.15 -29.51 23.90
C LYS A 224 3.91 -28.89 23.29
N THR A 225 3.74 -27.58 23.44
CA THR A 225 2.64 -26.84 22.81
C THR A 225 3.15 -25.57 22.14
N ALA A 226 2.49 -25.16 21.06
CA ALA A 226 2.73 -23.87 20.41
C ALA A 226 1.44 -23.30 19.81
N GLU A 227 1.39 -21.97 19.74
CA GLU A 227 0.35 -21.24 19.02
C GLU A 227 0.68 -21.18 17.52
N SER A 228 -0.26 -21.58 16.68
CA SER A 228 -0.21 -21.46 15.23
C SER A 228 -0.96 -20.19 14.82
N VAL A 229 -0.22 -19.14 14.46
CA VAL A 229 -0.79 -17.86 14.03
C VAL A 229 -1.40 -17.91 12.64
N ASN A 230 -0.72 -18.51 11.64
CA ASN A 230 -1.18 -18.55 10.25
C ASN A 230 -1.90 -19.86 9.88
N GLY A 231 -2.50 -20.53 10.87
CA GLY A 231 -3.14 -21.83 10.68
C GLY A 231 -2.18 -22.92 10.15
N ARG A 232 -0.89 -22.93 10.53
CA ARG A 232 0.07 -23.98 10.18
C ARG A 232 0.88 -24.38 11.40
N ALA A 233 1.13 -25.68 11.55
CA ALA A 233 1.92 -26.21 12.66
C ALA A 233 3.44 -26.10 12.38
N ASP A 234 4.19 -25.67 13.39
CA ASP A 234 5.65 -25.61 13.35
C ASP A 234 6.29 -26.99 13.58
N THR A 235 6.51 -27.70 12.47
CA THR A 235 7.19 -29.01 12.48
C THR A 235 8.70 -28.94 12.74
N SER A 236 9.28 -27.75 12.93
CA SER A 236 10.67 -27.60 13.41
C SER A 236 10.78 -27.93 14.90
N ILE A 237 9.70 -27.79 15.67
CA ILE A 237 9.61 -28.26 17.06
C ILE A 237 9.92 -29.77 17.09
N ARG A 238 10.88 -30.14 17.92
CA ARG A 238 11.32 -31.54 18.13
C ARG A 238 10.86 -32.02 19.51
N PRO A 239 10.49 -33.30 19.68
CA PRO A 239 10.42 -33.90 21.01
C PRO A 239 11.81 -33.88 21.67
N ASP A 240 11.88 -34.16 22.97
CA ASP A 240 13.17 -34.34 23.65
C ASP A 240 13.86 -35.64 23.21
N ASP A 241 15.19 -35.69 23.32
CA ASP A 241 15.98 -36.86 22.92
C ASP A 241 15.58 -38.11 23.71
N ARG A 242 15.38 -39.22 22.98
CA ARG A 242 14.91 -40.49 23.53
C ARG A 242 15.99 -41.58 23.39
N ASP A 243 16.63 -41.93 24.51
CA ASP A 243 17.71 -42.93 24.56
C ASP A 243 17.39 -44.23 23.81
N GLY A 244 18.19 -44.53 22.77
CA GLY A 244 18.05 -45.73 21.95
C GLY A 244 17.00 -45.67 20.83
N TRP A 245 16.44 -44.49 20.57
CA TRP A 245 15.49 -44.22 19.48
C TRP A 245 15.90 -43.03 18.61
N HIS A 246 15.42 -43.00 17.37
CA HIS A 246 15.47 -41.85 16.47
C HIS A 246 14.07 -41.36 16.18
N PHE A 247 13.88 -40.04 16.25
CA PHE A 247 12.66 -39.36 15.82
C PHE A 247 12.57 -39.39 14.29
N THR A 248 11.43 -39.81 13.74
CA THR A 248 11.20 -39.94 12.28
C THR A 248 10.24 -38.90 11.71
N GLY A 249 9.67 -38.03 12.54
CA GLY A 249 8.75 -36.97 12.10
C GLY A 249 7.46 -36.92 12.91
N TRP A 250 6.59 -35.97 12.53
CA TRP A 250 5.27 -35.77 13.11
C TRP A 250 4.18 -36.48 12.29
N TYR A 251 3.19 -37.04 12.99
CA TYR A 251 2.09 -37.82 12.42
C TYR A 251 0.75 -37.29 12.95
N SER A 252 -0.31 -37.40 12.16
CA SER A 252 -1.67 -36.98 12.56
C SER A 252 -2.43 -38.04 13.36
N ASP A 253 -1.86 -39.24 13.53
CA ASP A 253 -2.41 -40.37 14.27
C ASP A 253 -1.39 -40.98 15.25
N PRO A 254 -1.80 -41.48 16.42
CA PRO A 254 -0.90 -42.05 17.42
C PRO A 254 -0.24 -43.36 16.97
N GLU A 255 -0.84 -44.08 16.03
CA GLU A 255 -0.24 -45.25 15.37
C GLU A 255 0.87 -44.90 14.38
N CYS A 256 1.11 -43.61 14.11
CA CYS A 256 2.09 -43.09 13.15
C CYS A 256 1.98 -43.68 11.73
N THR A 257 0.75 -43.80 11.23
CA THR A 257 0.45 -44.31 9.87
C THR A 257 0.23 -43.20 8.84
N GLN A 258 -0.04 -41.96 9.28
CA GLN A 258 -0.29 -40.79 8.45
C GLN A 258 0.70 -39.68 8.84
N ALA A 259 1.76 -39.53 8.04
CA ALA A 259 2.69 -38.41 8.19
C ALA A 259 1.94 -37.08 8.06
N PHE A 260 2.21 -36.14 8.96
CA PHE A 260 1.59 -34.82 8.92
C PHE A 260 2.24 -33.97 7.82
N ASP A 261 1.44 -33.45 6.89
CA ASP A 261 1.90 -32.45 5.92
C ASP A 261 2.01 -31.08 6.61
N PRO A 262 3.22 -30.50 6.76
CA PRO A 262 3.42 -29.18 7.37
C PRO A 262 2.73 -28.03 6.63
N ASN A 263 2.24 -28.27 5.41
CA ASN A 263 1.50 -27.29 4.61
C ASN A 263 -0.02 -27.33 4.86
N THR A 264 -0.50 -28.25 5.70
CA THR A 264 -1.90 -28.34 6.11
C THR A 264 -2.36 -27.04 6.77
N ILE A 265 -3.40 -26.42 6.21
CA ILE A 265 -4.10 -25.33 6.90
C ILE A 265 -4.98 -25.94 8.00
N LEU A 266 -4.61 -25.66 9.25
CA LEU A 266 -5.38 -26.00 10.43
C LEU A 266 -6.71 -25.24 10.43
N THR A 267 -7.76 -25.90 10.90
CA THR A 267 -9.11 -25.33 11.08
C THR A 267 -9.60 -25.43 12.53
N GLY A 268 -8.65 -25.59 13.46
CA GLY A 268 -8.88 -25.93 14.86
C GLY A 268 -7.60 -26.47 15.50
N ASP A 269 -7.63 -26.64 16.83
CA ASP A 269 -6.54 -27.22 17.60
C ASP A 269 -6.24 -28.66 17.14
N ILE A 270 -4.97 -29.06 17.18
CA ILE A 270 -4.50 -30.36 16.69
C ILE A 270 -3.47 -30.98 17.64
N THR A 271 -3.44 -32.31 17.70
CA THR A 271 -2.33 -33.07 18.30
C THR A 271 -1.54 -33.78 17.21
N LEU A 272 -0.22 -33.59 17.22
CA LEU A 272 0.73 -34.27 16.36
C LEU A 272 1.54 -35.26 17.19
N TYR A 273 1.71 -36.48 16.69
CA TYR A 273 2.35 -37.58 17.40
C TYR A 273 3.76 -37.83 16.86
N ALA A 274 4.74 -37.98 17.74
CA ALA A 274 6.11 -38.26 17.34
C ALA A 274 6.30 -39.71 16.88
N GLY A 275 6.83 -39.90 15.67
CA GLY A 275 7.26 -41.20 15.17
C GLY A 275 8.66 -41.58 15.68
N TRP A 276 8.86 -42.85 16.02
CA TRP A 276 10.11 -43.35 16.60
C TRP A 276 10.54 -44.69 16.02
N VAL A 277 11.82 -44.85 15.72
CA VAL A 277 12.46 -46.14 15.39
C VAL A 277 13.67 -46.41 16.29
N SER A 278 14.07 -47.66 16.45
CA SER A 278 15.26 -48.00 17.26
C SER A 278 16.54 -47.42 16.63
N SER A 279 17.50 -46.96 17.44
CA SER A 279 18.83 -46.52 16.95
C SER A 279 19.70 -47.64 16.35
N SER A 280 19.19 -48.87 16.27
CA SER A 280 19.78 -49.97 15.50
C SER A 280 19.27 -50.06 14.06
N THR A 281 18.27 -49.24 13.71
CA THR A 281 17.69 -49.15 12.35
C THR A 281 18.66 -48.43 11.42
N GLU A 282 18.83 -48.93 10.20
CA GLU A 282 19.57 -48.22 9.16
C GLU A 282 18.79 -46.97 8.73
N MET A 283 19.39 -45.80 8.95
CA MET A 283 18.79 -44.50 8.61
C MET A 283 19.46 -43.92 7.37
N ILE A 284 18.65 -43.43 6.45
CA ILE A 284 19.05 -42.73 5.24
C ILE A 284 18.81 -41.23 5.43
N THR A 285 19.78 -40.42 5.01
CA THR A 285 19.65 -38.96 5.02
C THR A 285 19.11 -38.48 3.68
N VAL A 286 18.05 -37.67 3.73
CA VAL A 286 17.52 -36.91 2.59
C VAL A 286 17.85 -35.44 2.82
N THR A 287 18.53 -34.83 1.86
CA THR A 287 18.84 -33.39 1.86
C THR A 287 17.78 -32.66 1.02
N PHE A 288 17.27 -31.56 1.55
CA PHE A 288 16.33 -30.65 0.88
C PHE A 288 17.07 -29.36 0.57
N ASP A 289 17.46 -29.21 -0.69
CA ASP A 289 18.20 -28.08 -1.24
C ASP A 289 17.21 -27.07 -1.86
N PRO A 290 17.09 -25.83 -1.32
CA PRO A 290 16.21 -24.83 -1.89
C PRO A 290 16.61 -24.37 -3.31
N ASN A 291 17.77 -24.79 -3.83
CA ASN A 291 18.15 -24.70 -5.25
C ASN A 291 18.15 -23.26 -5.78
N TYR A 292 18.72 -22.33 -5.00
CA TYR A 292 19.07 -20.96 -5.39
C TYR A 292 20.30 -20.49 -4.60
N GLU A 293 21.03 -19.49 -5.10
CA GLU A 293 22.28 -19.02 -4.47
C GLU A 293 22.03 -18.44 -3.06
N GLY A 294 22.90 -18.81 -2.10
CA GLY A 294 22.82 -18.34 -0.72
C GLY A 294 21.77 -19.05 0.15
N ALA A 295 21.05 -20.04 -0.38
CA ALA A 295 20.14 -20.87 0.38
C ALA A 295 20.87 -21.91 1.24
N GLU A 296 20.38 -22.16 2.46
CA GLU A 296 20.86 -23.24 3.31
C GLU A 296 19.99 -24.50 3.13
N ALA A 297 20.62 -25.63 2.86
CA ALA A 297 19.93 -26.91 2.72
C ALA A 297 19.56 -27.50 4.10
N THR A 298 18.38 -28.12 4.19
CA THR A 298 17.95 -28.84 5.40
C THR A 298 18.04 -30.35 5.20
N THR A 299 18.02 -31.14 6.28
CA THR A 299 18.09 -32.60 6.20
C THR A 299 17.04 -33.28 7.05
N GLN A 300 16.49 -34.39 6.57
CA GLN A 300 15.72 -35.35 7.35
C GLN A 300 16.42 -36.71 7.35
N GLN A 301 16.17 -37.53 8.38
CA GLN A 301 16.61 -38.92 8.43
C GLN A 301 15.41 -39.85 8.53
N VAL A 302 15.37 -40.86 7.67
CA VAL A 302 14.28 -41.85 7.62
C VAL A 302 14.83 -43.28 7.55
N PRO A 303 14.08 -44.29 8.02
CA PRO A 303 14.50 -45.69 7.89
C PRO A 303 14.70 -46.08 6.42
N SER A 304 15.71 -46.90 6.13
CA SER A 304 15.91 -47.46 4.79
C SER A 304 14.69 -48.27 4.35
N GLY A 305 14.13 -47.92 3.20
CA GLY A 305 12.89 -48.49 2.66
C GLY A 305 11.60 -47.77 3.05
N SER A 306 11.66 -46.71 3.87
CA SER A 306 10.51 -45.85 4.21
C SER A 306 10.44 -44.61 3.31
N PRO A 307 9.25 -44.02 3.12
CA PRO A 307 9.14 -42.67 2.53
C PRO A 307 9.73 -41.60 3.46
N VAL A 308 10.04 -40.44 2.87
CA VAL A 308 10.41 -39.22 3.61
C VAL A 308 9.21 -38.29 3.70
N ASN A 309 9.07 -37.57 4.82
CA ASN A 309 8.00 -36.60 4.99
C ASN A 309 8.30 -35.35 4.16
N ALA A 310 7.26 -34.77 3.54
CA ALA A 310 7.39 -33.48 2.87
C ALA A 310 7.84 -32.41 3.89
N PRO A 311 8.83 -31.57 3.56
CA PRO A 311 9.20 -30.44 4.40
C PRO A 311 8.12 -29.35 4.29
N ALA A 312 8.21 -28.33 5.15
CA ALA A 312 7.50 -27.08 4.91
C ALA A 312 7.87 -26.54 3.51
N THR A 313 6.91 -25.92 2.82
CA THR A 313 7.19 -25.22 1.56
C THR A 313 8.30 -24.18 1.82
N PRO A 314 9.44 -24.22 1.12
CA PRO A 314 10.46 -23.21 1.28
C PRO A 314 9.92 -21.86 0.78
N GLU A 315 10.51 -20.77 1.29
CA GLU A 315 10.26 -19.41 0.81
C GLU A 315 11.51 -18.87 0.12
N ARG A 316 11.33 -18.03 -0.90
CA ARG A 316 12.42 -17.36 -1.61
C ARG A 316 12.12 -15.87 -1.67
N ALA A 317 13.04 -15.07 -1.10
CA ALA A 317 12.90 -13.61 -1.07
C ALA A 317 13.08 -13.00 -2.46
N ASN A 318 12.42 -11.86 -2.69
CA ASN A 318 12.69 -11.01 -3.84
C ASN A 318 14.12 -10.43 -3.73
N VAL A 319 14.80 -10.29 -4.87
CA VAL A 319 16.08 -9.59 -4.99
C VAL A 319 15.80 -8.27 -5.71
N THR A 320 15.99 -7.15 -5.02
CA THR A 320 15.84 -5.81 -5.60
C THR A 320 17.18 -5.10 -5.54
N GLU A 321 18.02 -5.38 -6.55
CA GLU A 321 19.23 -4.61 -6.80
C GLU A 321 18.94 -3.53 -7.83
N LYS A 322 19.73 -2.46 -7.83
CA LYS A 322 19.53 -1.36 -8.76
C LYS A 322 19.77 -1.85 -10.18
N GLY A 323 18.69 -1.93 -10.97
CA GLY A 323 18.70 -2.49 -12.32
C GLY A 323 18.44 -3.98 -12.44
N HIS A 324 18.34 -4.72 -11.34
CA HIS A 324 17.99 -6.14 -11.37
C HIS A 324 16.93 -6.43 -10.32
N GLN A 325 15.67 -6.56 -10.77
CA GLN A 325 14.55 -6.91 -9.90
C GLN A 325 14.13 -8.34 -10.20
N ALA A 326 14.41 -9.27 -9.30
CA ALA A 326 13.91 -10.64 -9.36
C ALA A 326 12.84 -10.83 -8.27
N SER A 327 11.61 -11.19 -8.65
CA SER A 327 10.47 -11.25 -7.74
C SER A 327 9.44 -12.32 -8.14
N GLY A 328 8.37 -12.46 -7.36
CA GLY A 328 7.24 -13.34 -7.70
C GLY A 328 7.57 -14.84 -7.65
N PHE A 329 8.63 -15.22 -6.94
CA PHE A 329 9.11 -16.60 -6.87
C PHE A 329 8.04 -17.58 -6.39
N THR A 330 7.57 -18.43 -7.30
CA THR A 330 6.56 -19.45 -7.05
C THR A 330 7.22 -20.82 -6.90
N PHE A 331 6.97 -21.51 -5.78
CA PHE A 331 7.47 -22.86 -5.54
C PHE A 331 6.71 -23.91 -6.39
N GLY A 332 7.45 -24.68 -7.17
CA GLY A 332 6.95 -25.66 -8.16
C GLY A 332 7.13 -27.13 -7.76
N GLY A 333 7.47 -27.42 -6.50
CA GLY A 333 7.68 -28.78 -5.97
C GLY A 333 9.15 -29.20 -5.81
N TRP A 334 9.35 -30.43 -5.34
CA TRP A 334 10.66 -31.04 -5.11
C TRP A 334 11.02 -32.02 -6.25
N TYR A 335 12.28 -32.00 -6.68
CA TYR A 335 12.78 -32.75 -7.83
C TYR A 335 14.07 -33.52 -7.48
N THR A 336 14.34 -34.62 -8.19
CA THR A 336 15.52 -35.47 -7.93
C THR A 336 16.81 -34.99 -8.62
N ASP A 337 16.72 -33.91 -9.39
CA ASP A 337 17.81 -33.31 -10.15
C ASP A 337 17.76 -31.77 -10.08
N PRO A 338 18.92 -31.07 -10.09
CA PRO A 338 18.97 -29.61 -9.95
C PRO A 338 18.37 -28.85 -11.15
N ALA A 339 18.27 -29.50 -12.32
CA ALA A 339 17.57 -28.95 -13.48
C ALA A 339 16.03 -29.07 -13.37
N CYS A 340 15.52 -29.66 -12.29
CA CYS A 340 14.10 -29.85 -11.99
C CYS A 340 13.32 -30.52 -13.14
N THR A 341 13.88 -31.60 -13.69
CA THR A 341 13.27 -32.38 -14.79
C THR A 341 12.44 -33.57 -14.30
N THR A 342 12.80 -34.17 -13.15
CA THR A 342 12.15 -35.34 -12.57
C THR A 342 11.58 -35.04 -11.20
N ALA A 343 10.26 -34.80 -11.13
CA ALA A 343 9.55 -34.52 -9.88
C ALA A 343 9.60 -35.72 -8.91
N TYR A 344 9.74 -35.44 -7.62
CA TYR A 344 9.81 -36.45 -6.58
C TYR A 344 8.42 -36.84 -6.04
N ASP A 345 8.22 -38.14 -5.83
CA ASP A 345 7.02 -38.71 -5.21
C ASP A 345 7.30 -39.01 -3.73
N PHE A 346 6.68 -38.26 -2.83
CA PHE A 346 6.84 -38.44 -1.38
C PHE A 346 6.26 -39.75 -0.84
N SER A 347 5.54 -40.53 -1.65
CA SER A 347 5.14 -41.91 -1.30
C SER A 347 6.21 -42.96 -1.64
N ALA A 348 7.27 -42.59 -2.38
CA ALA A 348 8.35 -43.49 -2.76
C ALA A 348 9.26 -43.85 -1.57
N ALA A 349 9.70 -45.11 -1.53
CA ALA A 349 10.64 -45.60 -0.53
C ALA A 349 12.07 -45.09 -0.78
N VAL A 350 12.69 -44.49 0.24
CA VAL A 350 14.07 -44.01 0.21
C VAL A 350 15.01 -45.14 0.64
N THR A 351 15.90 -45.60 -0.25
CA THR A 351 16.84 -46.70 0.02
C THR A 351 18.32 -46.31 0.00
N GLU A 352 18.64 -45.10 -0.46
CA GLU A 352 20.00 -44.54 -0.48
C GLU A 352 19.94 -43.02 -0.28
N ALA A 353 21.03 -42.42 0.21
CA ALA A 353 21.06 -41.00 0.51
C ALA A 353 20.93 -40.16 -0.77
N MET A 354 20.06 -39.15 -0.72
CA MET A 354 19.70 -38.36 -1.90
C MET A 354 19.51 -36.88 -1.56
N THR A 355 19.63 -36.02 -2.56
CA THR A 355 19.27 -34.60 -2.48
C THR A 355 18.04 -34.35 -3.33
N LEU A 356 17.09 -33.60 -2.79
CA LEU A 356 15.90 -33.09 -3.45
C LEU A 356 16.04 -31.59 -3.65
N TYR A 357 15.78 -31.13 -4.86
CA TYR A 357 15.95 -29.75 -5.29
C TYR A 357 14.60 -29.08 -5.44
N ALA A 358 14.43 -27.90 -4.84
CA ALA A 358 13.23 -27.09 -5.05
C ALA A 358 13.19 -26.55 -6.48
N LYS A 359 12.01 -26.58 -7.11
CA LYS A 359 11.76 -25.83 -8.34
C LYS A 359 11.17 -24.48 -7.99
N TRP A 360 11.65 -23.44 -8.65
CA TRP A 360 11.11 -22.09 -8.61
C TRP A 360 10.64 -21.68 -10.00
N THR A 361 9.73 -20.72 -10.07
CA THR A 361 9.50 -19.86 -11.23
C THR A 361 9.54 -18.42 -10.74
N GLY A 362 10.46 -17.60 -11.26
CA GLY A 362 10.62 -16.19 -10.91
C GLY A 362 10.33 -15.26 -12.08
N GLU A 363 9.99 -14.01 -11.77
CA GLU A 363 9.89 -12.89 -12.72
C GLU A 363 11.10 -11.96 -12.54
N TYR A 364 11.81 -11.69 -13.62
CA TYR A 364 13.02 -10.87 -13.66
C TYR A 364 12.79 -9.64 -14.54
N VAL A 365 13.08 -8.45 -14.02
CA VAL A 365 13.04 -7.18 -14.75
C VAL A 365 14.46 -6.71 -15.05
N PHE A 366 14.73 -6.44 -16.32
CA PHE A 366 15.99 -5.91 -16.83
C PHE A 366 15.72 -4.56 -17.48
N GLU A 367 16.19 -3.49 -16.84
CA GLU A 367 15.85 -2.10 -17.18
C GLU A 367 16.64 -1.62 -18.40
N ALA A 368 15.98 -0.94 -19.36
CA ALA A 368 16.58 -0.63 -20.65
C ALA A 368 17.69 0.42 -20.58
N GLU A 369 17.66 1.28 -19.57
CA GLU A 369 18.71 2.26 -19.32
C GLU A 369 19.98 1.64 -18.76
N HIS A 370 19.97 0.41 -18.23
CA HIS A 370 21.17 -0.23 -17.65
C HIS A 370 21.92 -1.16 -18.62
N ILE A 371 21.56 -1.18 -19.90
CA ILE A 371 22.30 -1.91 -20.94
C ILE A 371 23.66 -1.25 -21.29
N ASP A 372 24.49 -1.94 -22.09
CA ASP A 372 25.70 -1.34 -22.65
C ASP A 372 25.39 -0.31 -23.76
N LEU A 373 25.48 0.97 -23.39
CA LEU A 373 25.31 2.11 -24.30
C LEU A 373 26.67 2.65 -24.83
N SER A 374 27.78 1.94 -24.67
CA SER A 374 29.12 2.37 -25.14
C SER A 374 29.28 2.31 -26.67
N GLY A 375 28.50 1.47 -27.35
CA GLY A 375 28.53 1.27 -28.80
C GLY A 375 29.82 0.59 -29.32
N PRO A 376 29.79 0.01 -30.53
CA PRO A 376 30.86 -0.87 -31.02
C PRO A 376 32.23 -0.18 -31.17
N ASP A 377 32.25 1.14 -31.36
CA ASP A 377 33.48 1.94 -31.51
C ASP A 377 33.91 2.62 -30.19
N GLY A 378 33.22 2.39 -29.08
CA GLY A 378 33.46 3.05 -27.78
C GLY A 378 33.10 4.55 -27.74
N ASN A 379 32.45 5.08 -28.77
CA ASN A 379 32.06 6.49 -28.90
C ASN A 379 30.64 6.79 -28.36
N GLY A 380 30.03 5.83 -27.66
CA GLY A 380 28.62 5.81 -27.30
C GLY A 380 27.75 5.29 -28.45
N LEU A 381 26.71 4.53 -28.11
CA LEU A 381 25.63 4.18 -29.03
C LEU A 381 25.00 5.47 -29.57
N GLN A 382 24.69 5.51 -30.87
CA GLN A 382 24.30 6.74 -31.58
C GLN A 382 22.81 6.69 -31.93
N GLY A 383 21.97 7.31 -31.12
CA GLY A 383 20.53 7.46 -31.34
C GLY A 383 20.17 8.68 -32.20
N MET A 384 18.94 8.70 -32.72
CA MET A 384 18.34 9.82 -33.46
C MET A 384 17.05 10.25 -32.79
N GLY A 385 16.73 11.54 -32.82
CA GLY A 385 15.47 12.12 -32.31
C GLY A 385 14.88 13.12 -33.30
N ALA A 386 13.83 13.83 -32.90
CA ALA A 386 13.14 14.79 -33.78
C ALA A 386 14.01 16.00 -34.17
N SER A 387 14.71 16.60 -33.19
CA SER A 387 15.48 17.86 -33.37
C SER A 387 17.01 17.67 -33.39
N GLY A 388 17.48 16.43 -33.26
CA GLY A 388 18.88 16.03 -33.18
C GLY A 388 19.00 14.60 -32.67
N GLY A 389 20.19 14.00 -32.81
CA GLY A 389 20.51 12.71 -32.21
C GLY A 389 21.09 12.85 -30.80
N SER A 390 21.20 11.71 -30.11
CA SER A 390 21.80 11.62 -28.78
C SER A 390 22.77 10.43 -28.69
N VAL A 391 23.60 10.40 -27.65
CA VAL A 391 24.75 9.49 -27.58
C VAL A 391 24.92 8.86 -26.20
N GLY A 392 25.03 7.53 -26.17
CA GLY A 392 25.34 6.74 -24.99
C GLY A 392 24.33 6.98 -23.85
N PRO A 393 24.78 7.23 -22.61
CA PRO A 393 23.90 7.56 -21.49
C PRO A 393 22.90 8.70 -21.74
N ASN A 394 23.21 9.64 -22.65
CA ASN A 394 22.26 10.72 -23.00
C ASN A 394 21.08 10.22 -23.85
N MET A 395 21.00 8.92 -24.18
CA MET A 395 19.81 8.30 -24.76
C MET A 395 18.78 7.89 -23.69
N VAL A 396 19.17 7.93 -22.40
CA VAL A 396 18.29 7.72 -21.25
C VAL A 396 17.61 9.05 -20.90
N ASP A 397 16.32 8.98 -20.64
CA ASP A 397 15.46 10.09 -20.19
C ASP A 397 14.74 9.64 -18.90
N SER A 398 14.30 10.60 -18.09
CA SER A 398 13.58 10.34 -16.84
C SER A 398 12.10 10.70 -16.97
N VAL A 399 11.24 9.99 -16.23
CA VAL A 399 9.83 10.36 -16.12
C VAL A 399 9.75 11.73 -15.42
N PRO A 400 9.20 12.78 -16.06
CA PRO A 400 9.10 14.10 -15.43
C PRO A 400 8.19 14.04 -14.19
N PRO A 401 8.52 14.77 -13.09
CA PRO A 401 7.74 14.71 -11.85
C PRO A 401 6.25 15.07 -11.96
N ASP A 402 5.85 15.77 -13.02
CA ASP A 402 4.46 16.19 -13.29
C ASP A 402 3.72 15.24 -14.26
N TYR A 403 4.29 14.07 -14.61
CA TYR A 403 3.77 13.13 -15.61
C TYR A 403 3.21 11.85 -14.97
N ASP A 404 2.17 12.00 -14.14
CA ASP A 404 1.48 10.92 -13.39
C ASP A 404 0.95 9.75 -14.26
N TYR A 405 0.95 9.89 -15.59
CA TYR A 405 0.48 8.90 -16.56
C TYR A 405 1.61 8.09 -17.22
N LEU A 406 2.87 8.54 -17.16
CA LEU A 406 4.01 7.88 -17.82
C LEU A 406 4.81 7.05 -16.80
N ILE A 407 4.23 5.94 -16.34
CA ILE A 407 4.81 5.15 -15.24
C ILE A 407 5.79 4.09 -15.79
N ALA A 408 7.08 4.44 -15.81
CA ALA A 408 8.18 3.52 -16.05
C ALA A 408 8.46 2.61 -14.83
N SER A 409 9.18 1.50 -15.01
CA SER A 409 9.47 0.48 -13.98
C SER A 409 10.16 1.06 -12.74
N ASN A 410 11.09 1.99 -12.95
CA ASN A 410 11.88 2.63 -11.90
C ASN A 410 12.01 4.16 -12.04
N GLY A 411 11.33 4.75 -13.04
CA GLY A 411 11.36 6.18 -13.33
C GLY A 411 12.28 6.62 -14.48
N TYR A 412 12.99 5.71 -15.15
CA TYR A 412 13.80 5.98 -16.34
C TYR A 412 13.34 5.16 -17.55
N TYR A 413 13.77 5.56 -18.76
CA TYR A 413 13.57 4.79 -19.98
C TYR A 413 14.59 5.16 -21.05
N LEU A 414 14.79 4.25 -22.02
CA LEU A 414 15.64 4.45 -23.18
C LEU A 414 14.84 5.05 -24.36
N THR A 415 15.33 6.18 -24.89
CA THR A 415 14.76 6.91 -26.03
C THR A 415 15.84 7.18 -27.11
N TYR A 416 15.58 8.07 -28.07
CA TYR A 416 16.37 8.30 -29.29
C TYR A 416 16.58 7.04 -30.17
N LEU A 417 15.65 6.07 -30.12
CA LEU A 417 15.76 4.84 -30.90
C LEU A 417 15.44 5.01 -32.40
N TYR A 418 15.17 6.23 -32.87
CA TYR A 418 14.66 6.53 -34.23
C TYR A 418 15.71 6.47 -35.36
N LYS A 419 16.65 5.53 -35.28
CA LYS A 419 17.73 5.33 -36.24
C LYS A 419 17.66 3.94 -36.87
N THR A 420 17.66 3.87 -38.19
CA THR A 420 17.66 2.61 -38.96
C THR A 420 18.89 1.76 -38.62
N MET A 421 18.67 0.46 -38.40
CA MET A 421 19.67 -0.52 -37.94
C MET A 421 20.36 -0.14 -36.62
N LEU A 422 19.68 0.59 -35.74
CA LEU A 422 20.09 0.67 -34.35
C LEU A 422 19.83 -0.67 -33.67
N GLU A 423 20.84 -1.19 -32.97
CA GLU A 423 20.76 -2.42 -32.18
C GLU A 423 20.94 -2.08 -30.70
N ILE A 424 20.16 -2.74 -29.84
CA ILE A 424 20.27 -2.71 -28.38
C ILE A 424 20.22 -4.15 -27.86
N GLU A 425 21.01 -4.45 -26.83
CA GLU A 425 21.22 -5.81 -26.34
C GLU A 425 21.04 -5.91 -24.83
N PHE A 426 20.21 -6.84 -24.40
CA PHE A 426 20.16 -7.33 -23.03
C PHE A 426 20.96 -8.63 -22.97
N VAL A 427 22.04 -8.62 -22.20
CA VAL A 427 22.91 -9.78 -21.99
C VAL A 427 22.60 -10.35 -20.61
N ILE A 428 21.99 -11.53 -20.59
CA ILE A 428 21.49 -12.19 -19.38
C ILE A 428 22.20 -13.55 -19.24
N GLU A 429 22.76 -13.82 -18.08
CA GLU A 429 23.28 -15.13 -17.72
C GLU A 429 22.16 -15.96 -17.09
N SER A 430 22.03 -17.22 -17.53
CA SER A 430 21.08 -18.19 -16.97
C SER A 430 21.85 -19.35 -16.36
N ASP A 431 21.53 -19.74 -15.14
CA ASP A 431 22.24 -20.79 -14.41
C ASP A 431 22.15 -22.18 -15.08
N ARG A 432 21.11 -22.43 -15.87
CA ARG A 432 20.85 -23.70 -16.56
C ARG A 432 19.97 -23.52 -17.79
N ALA A 433 20.07 -24.48 -18.73
CA ALA A 433 19.20 -24.48 -19.91
C ALA A 433 17.73 -24.80 -19.53
N VAL A 434 16.79 -24.00 -20.04
CA VAL A 434 15.36 -24.11 -19.78
C VAL A 434 14.54 -23.81 -21.04
N SER A 435 13.30 -24.30 -21.11
CA SER A 435 12.39 -24.10 -22.25
C SER A 435 11.01 -23.58 -21.83
N ASP A 436 10.93 -22.87 -20.70
CA ASP A 436 9.70 -22.33 -20.12
C ASP A 436 9.65 -20.80 -20.08
N ALA A 437 10.68 -20.12 -20.59
CA ALA A 437 10.81 -18.68 -20.46
C ALA A 437 9.71 -17.93 -21.21
N THR A 438 9.02 -17.03 -20.51
CA THR A 438 8.12 -16.04 -21.10
C THR A 438 8.84 -14.71 -21.15
N ILE A 439 8.87 -14.06 -22.31
CA ILE A 439 9.55 -12.78 -22.52
C ILE A 439 8.51 -11.72 -22.85
N VAL A 440 8.52 -10.64 -22.08
CA VAL A 440 7.66 -9.47 -22.20
C VAL A 440 8.53 -8.26 -22.48
N ILE A 441 8.09 -7.39 -23.38
CA ILE A 441 8.66 -6.06 -23.60
C ILE A 441 7.75 -5.01 -22.97
N ARG A 442 8.33 -4.01 -22.30
CA ARG A 442 7.59 -2.89 -21.72
C ARG A 442 7.95 -1.60 -22.46
N VAL A 443 6.99 -1.00 -23.15
CA VAL A 443 7.24 0.07 -24.14
C VAL A 443 6.13 1.12 -24.16
N SER A 444 6.48 2.32 -24.66
CA SER A 444 5.58 3.41 -24.99
C SER A 444 6.04 4.09 -26.30
N ALA A 445 5.38 5.17 -26.70
CA ALA A 445 5.64 5.91 -27.94
C ALA A 445 5.60 7.43 -27.73
N GLU A 446 6.65 8.16 -28.10
CA GLU A 446 6.63 9.63 -28.06
C GLU A 446 5.74 10.26 -29.13
N THR A 447 5.36 9.48 -30.14
CA THR A 447 4.68 9.93 -31.35
C THR A 447 3.54 8.98 -31.73
N VAL A 448 2.54 9.49 -32.44
CA VAL A 448 1.36 8.74 -32.88
C VAL A 448 1.58 8.15 -34.28
N GLY A 449 0.87 7.06 -34.58
CA GLY A 449 0.66 6.61 -35.95
C GLY A 449 1.63 5.57 -36.48
N TYR A 450 2.19 4.71 -35.63
CA TYR A 450 2.92 3.52 -36.07
C TYR A 450 2.60 2.28 -35.22
N ALA A 451 2.91 1.10 -35.76
CA ALA A 451 2.81 -0.18 -35.08
C ALA A 451 4.11 -0.97 -35.26
N LEU A 452 4.56 -1.66 -34.22
CA LEU A 452 5.72 -2.54 -34.27
C LEU A 452 5.32 -3.90 -34.82
N SER A 453 6.10 -4.42 -35.78
CA SER A 453 5.90 -5.74 -36.36
C SER A 453 7.24 -6.47 -36.51
N PRO A 454 7.32 -7.79 -36.26
CA PRO A 454 8.54 -8.55 -36.55
C PRO A 454 8.80 -8.71 -38.06
N ASN A 455 7.76 -8.57 -38.91
CA ASN A 455 7.78 -9.07 -40.28
C ASN A 455 7.13 -8.15 -41.34
N ARG A 456 6.52 -7.01 -40.96
CA ARG A 456 5.92 -6.03 -41.88
C ARG A 456 6.66 -4.69 -41.82
N ASN A 457 7.30 -4.31 -42.93
CA ASN A 457 7.93 -2.99 -43.15
C ASN A 457 7.37 -2.25 -44.38
N ASP A 458 6.15 -2.56 -44.81
CA ASP A 458 5.65 -2.18 -46.14
C ASP A 458 5.35 -0.67 -46.31
N GLY A 459 5.50 0.13 -45.25
CA GLY A 459 5.23 1.57 -45.27
C GLY A 459 3.76 1.91 -45.47
N THR A 460 2.86 0.92 -45.39
CA THR A 460 1.43 1.14 -45.56
C THR A 460 0.81 1.67 -44.27
N THR A 461 -0.13 2.59 -44.42
CA THR A 461 -0.95 3.08 -43.31
C THR A 461 -2.31 2.39 -43.32
N GLU A 462 -2.56 1.52 -42.34
CA GLU A 462 -3.90 0.95 -42.12
C GLU A 462 -4.60 1.81 -41.09
N ASN A 463 -5.74 2.42 -41.45
CA ASN A 463 -6.44 3.45 -40.66
C ASN A 463 -5.59 4.68 -40.23
N GLY A 464 -4.39 4.85 -40.79
CA GLY A 464 -3.43 5.89 -40.41
C GLY A 464 -2.19 5.37 -39.67
N THR A 465 -2.16 4.09 -39.29
CA THR A 465 -1.07 3.45 -38.54
C THR A 465 -0.04 2.83 -39.47
N LEU A 466 1.21 3.29 -39.37
CA LEU A 466 2.37 2.88 -40.16
C LEU A 466 3.02 1.60 -39.61
N TYR A 467 3.02 0.51 -40.39
CA TYR A 467 3.69 -0.73 -39.97
C TYR A 467 5.20 -0.61 -40.09
N SER A 468 5.85 -0.74 -38.95
CA SER A 468 7.27 -0.44 -38.74
C SER A 468 7.98 -1.69 -38.24
N MET A 469 8.94 -2.18 -39.02
CA MET A 469 9.62 -3.41 -38.64
C MET A 469 10.61 -3.17 -37.49
N PHE A 470 10.46 -3.95 -36.44
CA PHE A 470 11.26 -3.91 -35.23
C PHE A 470 11.59 -5.36 -34.88
N MET A 471 12.76 -5.85 -35.28
CA MET A 471 13.10 -7.26 -35.10
C MET A 471 13.60 -7.46 -33.68
N ILE A 472 13.10 -8.49 -33.01
CA ILE A 472 13.62 -8.93 -31.72
C ILE A 472 14.14 -10.35 -31.90
N THR A 473 15.32 -10.63 -31.37
CA THR A 473 15.93 -11.97 -31.42
C THR A 473 16.32 -12.41 -30.03
N LEU A 474 16.20 -13.71 -29.76
CA LEU A 474 16.86 -14.38 -28.64
C LEU A 474 17.94 -15.27 -29.22
N ASN A 475 19.20 -15.06 -28.82
CA ASN A 475 20.33 -15.88 -29.30
C ASN A 475 20.41 -15.92 -30.84
N ASP A 476 20.34 -14.75 -31.49
CA ASP A 476 20.27 -14.53 -32.96
C ASP A 476 19.07 -15.19 -33.67
N SER A 477 18.18 -15.87 -32.93
CA SER A 477 16.96 -16.49 -33.48
C SER A 477 15.80 -15.49 -33.37
N PRO A 478 15.12 -15.14 -34.48
CA PRO A 478 13.98 -14.22 -34.43
C PRO A 478 12.86 -14.69 -33.50
N ILE A 479 12.33 -13.76 -32.71
CA ILE A 479 11.09 -13.92 -31.96
C ILE A 479 9.96 -13.40 -32.84
N GLU A 480 9.02 -14.28 -33.22
CA GLU A 480 7.76 -13.88 -33.82
C GLU A 480 6.80 -13.45 -32.71
N TYR A 481 6.33 -12.21 -32.75
CA TYR A 481 5.42 -11.62 -31.78
C TYR A 481 4.23 -10.93 -32.49
N PRO A 482 3.05 -10.77 -31.83
CA PRO A 482 1.91 -10.09 -32.45
C PRO A 482 2.23 -8.62 -32.77
N THR A 483 1.55 -8.03 -33.76
CA THR A 483 1.72 -6.58 -34.02
C THR A 483 1.32 -5.79 -32.78
N ILE A 484 2.18 -4.86 -32.35
CA ILE A 484 1.92 -3.93 -31.25
C ILE A 484 1.53 -2.59 -31.86
N GLU A 485 0.26 -2.22 -31.78
CA GLU A 485 -0.24 -0.91 -32.24
C GLU A 485 -0.03 0.12 -31.12
N MET A 486 0.51 1.30 -31.45
CA MET A 486 0.76 2.35 -30.47
C MET A 486 -0.12 3.57 -30.78
N GLU A 487 -1.15 3.78 -29.94
CA GLU A 487 -2.09 4.91 -30.09
C GLU A 487 -1.37 6.27 -29.96
N GLY A 488 -0.30 6.29 -29.17
CA GLY A 488 0.75 7.32 -29.16
C GLY A 488 0.45 8.59 -28.35
N GLY A 489 1.46 9.46 -28.27
CA GLY A 489 1.41 10.68 -27.44
C GLY A 489 1.87 10.44 -26.00
N ARG A 490 3.07 9.86 -25.83
CA ARG A 490 3.65 9.40 -24.55
C ARG A 490 2.61 8.70 -23.64
N PRO A 491 1.86 7.68 -24.13
CA PRO A 491 0.93 6.92 -23.30
C PRO A 491 1.68 6.21 -22.17
N GLN A 492 0.94 5.64 -21.21
CA GLN A 492 1.52 4.83 -20.15
C GLN A 492 2.38 3.69 -20.75
N PHE A 493 3.45 3.31 -20.05
CA PHE A 493 4.21 2.12 -20.44
C PHE A 493 3.36 0.86 -20.27
N GLU A 494 3.28 0.07 -21.34
CA GLU A 494 2.46 -1.13 -21.44
C GLU A 494 3.32 -2.37 -21.69
N ASP A 495 2.88 -3.50 -21.14
CA ASP A 495 3.54 -4.79 -21.22
C ASP A 495 2.98 -5.60 -22.40
N PHE A 496 3.85 -6.02 -23.32
CA PHE A 496 3.49 -6.87 -24.46
C PHE A 496 4.27 -8.18 -24.41
N THR A 497 3.56 -9.31 -24.30
CA THR A 497 4.17 -10.64 -24.39
C THR A 497 4.73 -10.86 -25.79
N LEU A 498 6.05 -11.01 -25.90
CA LEU A 498 6.73 -11.33 -27.14
C LEU A 498 6.62 -12.83 -27.46
N THR A 499 6.89 -13.68 -26.47
CA THR A 499 6.90 -15.14 -26.63
C THR A 499 6.73 -15.87 -25.30
N VAL A 500 6.27 -17.12 -25.37
CA VAL A 500 6.11 -18.05 -24.24
C VAL A 500 6.85 -19.35 -24.56
N ASN A 501 7.36 -20.06 -23.55
CA ASN A 501 8.17 -21.28 -23.71
C ASN A 501 9.43 -21.07 -24.59
N ALA A 502 10.03 -19.88 -24.52
CA ALA A 502 11.32 -19.60 -25.13
C ALA A 502 12.41 -20.47 -24.48
N THR A 503 13.41 -20.85 -25.29
CA THR A 503 14.53 -21.67 -24.82
C THR A 503 15.72 -20.80 -24.48
N LEU A 504 16.07 -20.76 -23.20
CA LEU A 504 17.32 -20.17 -22.72
C LEU A 504 18.39 -21.27 -22.65
N LYS A 505 19.62 -20.90 -22.98
CA LYS A 505 20.82 -21.73 -22.80
C LYS A 505 21.33 -21.58 -21.38
N GLU A 506 22.06 -22.57 -20.89
CA GLU A 506 22.99 -22.37 -19.76
C GLU A 506 24.06 -21.34 -20.15
N GLY A 507 24.36 -20.41 -19.24
CA GLY A 507 25.22 -19.25 -19.47
C GLY A 507 24.55 -18.14 -20.28
N THR A 508 25.33 -17.49 -21.14
CA THR A 508 24.94 -16.24 -21.81
C THR A 508 23.79 -16.40 -22.80
N ASN A 509 22.75 -15.59 -22.62
CA ASN A 509 21.64 -15.39 -23.52
C ASN A 509 21.57 -13.91 -23.90
N VAL A 510 21.45 -13.61 -25.20
CA VAL A 510 21.32 -12.24 -25.70
C VAL A 510 19.94 -12.03 -26.27
N ILE A 511 19.19 -11.07 -25.71
CA ILE A 511 17.96 -10.55 -26.29
C ILE A 511 18.31 -9.24 -27.00
N LYS A 512 18.33 -9.26 -28.33
CA LYS A 512 18.71 -8.12 -29.17
C LYS A 512 17.46 -7.55 -29.86
N MET A 513 17.27 -6.24 -29.78
CA MET A 513 16.24 -5.52 -30.52
C MET A 513 16.87 -4.66 -31.62
N ILE A 514 16.24 -4.61 -32.79
CA ILE A 514 16.79 -4.02 -34.00
C ILE A 514 15.72 -3.15 -34.68
N VAL A 515 16.04 -1.87 -34.85
CA VAL A 515 15.19 -0.88 -35.54
C VAL A 515 15.31 -1.09 -37.05
N ALA A 516 14.61 -2.09 -37.56
CA ALA A 516 14.77 -2.63 -38.91
C ALA A 516 13.91 -1.93 -39.99
N ASN A 517 13.65 -0.63 -39.81
CA ASN A 517 12.87 0.19 -40.72
C ASN A 517 13.54 1.55 -41.03
N ASP A 518 13.03 2.22 -42.06
CA ASP A 518 13.50 3.49 -42.61
C ASP A 518 12.37 4.55 -42.70
N HIS A 519 11.31 4.38 -41.89
CA HIS A 519 10.10 5.22 -41.93
C HIS A 519 10.14 6.37 -40.90
N GLY A 520 11.13 7.26 -41.02
CA GLY A 520 11.24 8.44 -40.13
C GLY A 520 10.03 9.39 -40.20
N MET A 521 9.52 9.81 -39.03
CA MET A 521 8.36 10.71 -38.90
C MET A 521 8.68 12.22 -39.05
N GLY A 522 9.87 12.55 -39.56
CA GLY A 522 10.33 13.92 -39.83
C GLY A 522 11.48 14.38 -38.94
N GLY A 523 11.94 15.62 -39.17
CA GLY A 523 13.10 16.16 -38.48
C GLY A 523 14.39 15.40 -38.82
N THR A 524 15.12 14.93 -37.81
CA THR A 524 16.31 14.07 -37.96
C THR A 524 16.05 12.57 -37.76
N MET A 525 14.80 12.16 -37.52
CA MET A 525 14.44 10.74 -37.35
C MET A 525 14.59 9.99 -38.68
N GLN A 526 15.22 8.83 -38.64
CA GLN A 526 15.42 7.94 -39.80
C GLN A 526 14.44 6.78 -39.80
N ALA A 527 13.90 6.42 -38.62
CA ALA A 527 13.04 5.27 -38.40
C ALA A 527 11.95 5.57 -37.36
N THR A 528 10.96 4.70 -37.27
CA THR A 528 9.99 4.56 -36.18
C THR A 528 10.46 3.50 -35.19
N ALA A 529 10.38 3.79 -33.90
CA ALA A 529 10.79 2.90 -32.81
C ALA A 529 10.03 3.28 -31.53
N PRO A 530 9.83 2.36 -30.57
CA PRO A 530 9.26 2.71 -29.27
C PRO A 530 10.26 3.51 -28.43
N VAL A 531 9.79 4.03 -27.30
CA VAL A 531 10.64 4.21 -26.11
C VAL A 531 10.53 2.97 -25.24
N LEU A 532 11.65 2.53 -24.69
CA LEU A 532 11.79 1.23 -24.04
C LEU A 532 12.03 1.42 -22.54
N ASP A 533 11.19 0.79 -21.72
CA ASP A 533 11.27 0.82 -20.26
C ASP A 533 12.15 -0.35 -19.79
N CYS A 534 11.69 -1.58 -20.02
CA CYS A 534 12.42 -2.78 -19.64
C CYS A 534 12.04 -3.98 -20.52
N ILE A 535 12.75 -5.09 -20.32
CA ILE A 535 12.21 -6.42 -20.61
C ILE A 535 11.94 -7.16 -19.31
N LYS A 536 10.89 -7.98 -19.31
CA LYS A 536 10.60 -8.91 -18.22
C LYS A 536 10.74 -10.34 -18.72
N VAL A 537 11.36 -11.19 -17.93
CA VAL A 537 11.50 -12.62 -18.22
C VAL A 537 10.93 -13.43 -17.06
N THR A 538 9.96 -14.28 -17.31
CA THR A 538 9.42 -15.22 -16.32
C THR A 538 9.88 -16.63 -16.67
N THR A 539 10.63 -17.30 -15.80
CA THR A 539 11.22 -18.63 -16.09
C THR A 539 11.54 -19.40 -14.81
N SER A 540 11.79 -20.71 -14.91
CA SER A 540 12.31 -21.47 -13.77
C SER A 540 13.80 -21.33 -13.50
N ALA A 541 14.59 -20.87 -14.47
CA ALA A 541 16.02 -20.61 -14.28
C ALA A 541 16.28 -19.44 -13.32
N ASP A 542 17.46 -19.47 -12.72
CA ASP A 542 18.04 -18.32 -12.04
C ASP A 542 18.73 -17.44 -13.08
N LEU A 543 18.25 -16.19 -13.21
CA LEU A 543 18.79 -15.21 -14.14
C LEU A 543 19.60 -14.16 -13.39
N THR A 544 20.71 -13.75 -13.98
CA THR A 544 21.56 -12.66 -13.49
C THR A 544 22.07 -11.81 -14.65
N TRP A 545 22.47 -10.58 -14.37
CA TRP A 545 23.10 -9.70 -15.35
C TRP A 545 23.97 -8.64 -14.67
N ASN A 546 24.69 -7.84 -15.45
CA ASN A 546 25.59 -6.79 -14.95
C ASN A 546 25.07 -5.40 -15.34
N PRO A 547 24.16 -4.79 -14.56
CA PRO A 547 23.53 -3.51 -14.90
C PRO A 547 24.50 -2.32 -14.85
N ILE A 548 24.45 -1.44 -15.86
CA ILE A 548 25.22 -0.19 -15.92
C ILE A 548 24.39 0.97 -15.32
N VAL A 549 24.29 0.96 -13.99
CA VAL A 549 23.47 1.91 -13.20
C VAL A 549 23.91 3.38 -13.24
N ASP A 550 25.06 3.67 -13.85
CA ASP A 550 25.55 5.04 -14.05
C ASP A 550 24.87 5.75 -15.24
N ASN A 551 24.20 5.00 -16.11
CA ASN A 551 23.50 5.53 -17.29
C ASN A 551 22.31 6.45 -16.94
N GLU A 552 21.71 6.29 -15.75
CA GLU A 552 20.65 7.17 -15.22
C GLU A 552 21.07 8.64 -15.07
N LYS A 553 22.38 8.93 -15.11
CA LYS A 553 22.92 10.29 -15.19
C LYS A 553 22.82 10.87 -16.62
N GLY A 554 21.86 10.38 -17.40
CA GLY A 554 21.42 10.88 -18.69
C GLY A 554 20.77 12.26 -18.61
N GLN A 555 19.90 12.58 -19.57
CA GLN A 555 19.52 13.96 -19.94
C GLN A 555 18.98 14.86 -18.80
#